data_AF-D0N3E2-F1
#
_entry.id   AF-D0N3E2-F1
#
_cell.length_a   1.000
_cell.length_b   1.000
_cell.length_c   1.000
_cell.angle_alpha   90.00
_cell.angle_beta   90.00
_cell.angle_gamma   90.00
#
_symmetry.space_group_name_H-M   'P 1'
#
loop_
_entity.id
_entity.type
_entity.pdbx_description
1 polymer ?
#
loop_
_entity_poly.entity_id
_entity_poly.type
_entity_poly.pdbx_seq_one_letter_code
_entity_poly.pdbx_strand_id
1 'polypeptide(L)'
;MPEDEVLRNLQVMTALSDIVNYPEADYHVRLLEVLRADLGVERIDENWYQEFYGDTYYGLYFSTADKADMVQVKGDGSFHVALVEDLCPKYAFDLKRGMLLNTNMFALKNFLREQSSQWYQVHTTQTRQESDADYTFLFDLRVDNSVYILSWKRVFFATDAMEMLGVMMQSEWYRFKLDVPEIHADLTPGMLDPDPASINENIHRAAFLGSSRLPLLAHLPTDCRWYKGKLELKRVREFHVLKENSWRQQLPSCSTVEDAVIILSSQDGVEESSLRNHVRQLQHRVKHFNHTVIVVGASVNGPFTIWDGNHRAIALALTQPDSHMLMVYIGISPKFASPHRGSFYCP
;
A
#
# COMPACT_ATOMS: atom_id res chain seq x y z
N MET A 1 9.71 19.99 -21.60
CA MET A 1 8.40 20.56 -21.24
C MET A 1 8.63 21.81 -20.42
N PRO A 2 7.98 22.95 -20.73
CA PRO A 2 7.96 24.12 -19.84
C PRO A 2 7.17 23.79 -18.57
N GLU A 3 7.67 24.13 -17.39
CA GLU A 3 7.07 23.80 -16.09
C GLU A 3 5.59 24.23 -15.99
N ASP A 4 5.20 25.31 -16.66
CA ASP A 4 3.87 25.90 -16.63
C ASP A 4 2.76 24.99 -17.19
N GLU A 5 3.04 24.15 -18.19
CA GLU A 5 2.03 23.26 -18.79
C GLU A 5 1.78 22.00 -17.97
N VAL A 6 2.79 21.47 -17.29
CA VAL A 6 2.56 20.40 -16.29
C VAL A 6 1.82 20.93 -15.10
N LEU A 7 2.14 22.14 -14.65
CA LEU A 7 1.38 22.77 -13.57
C LEU A 7 -0.10 22.90 -13.95
N ARG A 8 -0.41 23.23 -15.20
CA ARG A 8 -1.78 23.30 -15.71
C ARG A 8 -2.48 21.94 -15.77
N ASN A 9 -1.82 20.89 -16.26
CA ASN A 9 -2.39 19.54 -16.29
C ASN A 9 -2.53 18.93 -14.89
N LEU A 10 -1.58 19.23 -13.99
CA LEU A 10 -1.66 18.91 -12.57
C LEU A 10 -2.85 19.63 -11.93
N GLN A 11 -3.03 20.92 -12.21
CA GLN A 11 -4.21 21.66 -11.76
C GLN A 11 -5.51 21.08 -12.30
N VAL A 12 -5.53 20.58 -13.54
CA VAL A 12 -6.71 19.87 -14.08
C VAL A 12 -6.92 18.54 -13.36
N MET A 13 -5.88 17.74 -13.12
CA MET A 13 -5.98 16.48 -12.38
C MET A 13 -6.37 16.69 -10.90
N THR A 14 -5.83 17.72 -10.26
CA THR A 14 -6.20 18.12 -8.89
C THR A 14 -7.61 18.69 -8.85
N ALA A 15 -8.01 19.51 -9.82
CA ALA A 15 -9.39 19.94 -9.95
C ALA A 15 -10.31 18.73 -10.18
N LEU A 16 -9.91 17.73 -10.96
CA LEU A 16 -10.68 16.49 -11.13
C LEU A 16 -10.71 15.64 -9.84
N SER A 17 -9.67 15.67 -9.00
CA SER A 17 -9.70 15.00 -7.69
C SER A 17 -10.55 15.74 -6.67
N ASP A 18 -10.67 17.07 -6.79
CA ASP A 18 -11.53 17.92 -5.95
C ASP A 18 -12.99 17.98 -6.47
N ILE A 19 -13.22 17.64 -7.74
CA ILE A 19 -14.56 17.56 -8.34
C ILE A 19 -15.19 16.22 -7.96
N VAL A 20 -15.84 16.24 -6.80
CA VAL A 20 -17.03 15.44 -6.57
C VAL A 20 -18.11 15.94 -7.53
N ASN A 21 -18.65 15.03 -8.34
CA ASN A 21 -19.80 15.18 -9.24
C ASN A 21 -19.55 15.95 -10.56
N TYR A 22 -19.03 15.24 -11.55
CA TYR A 22 -19.54 15.44 -12.91
C TYR A 22 -20.96 14.83 -12.94
N PRO A 23 -22.03 15.58 -13.24
CA PRO A 23 -23.42 15.12 -13.04
C PRO A 23 -23.82 13.92 -13.91
N GLU A 24 -22.99 13.54 -14.89
CA GLU A 24 -23.24 12.42 -15.80
C GLU A 24 -22.25 11.27 -15.63
N ALA A 25 -21.21 11.43 -14.80
CA ALA A 25 -20.20 10.40 -14.63
C ALA A 25 -19.62 10.33 -13.22
N ASP A 26 -19.92 9.20 -12.59
CA ASP A 26 -19.64 8.85 -11.20
C ASP A 26 -18.18 8.32 -11.09
N TYR A 27 -17.21 9.13 -11.50
CA TYR A 27 -15.78 8.82 -11.39
C TYR A 27 -15.27 9.23 -10.01
N HIS A 28 -14.84 8.26 -9.20
CA HIS A 28 -14.23 8.53 -7.90
C HIS A 28 -12.75 8.20 -8.01
N VAL A 29 -11.96 9.13 -8.54
CA VAL A 29 -10.52 8.94 -8.75
C VAL A 29 -9.75 9.89 -7.86
N ARG A 30 -8.72 9.38 -7.19
CA ARG A 30 -7.84 10.15 -6.32
C ARG A 30 -6.44 10.14 -6.93
N LEU A 31 -5.94 11.32 -7.31
CA LEU A 31 -4.54 11.48 -7.66
C LEU A 31 -3.70 11.27 -6.37
N LEU A 32 -2.80 10.31 -6.41
CA LEU A 32 -1.91 10.03 -5.29
C LEU A 32 -0.59 10.79 -5.46
N GLU A 33 0.00 10.73 -6.65
CA GLU A 33 1.29 11.36 -6.90
C GLU A 33 1.52 11.57 -8.39
N VAL A 34 2.37 12.54 -8.74
CA VAL A 34 2.92 12.67 -10.08
C VAL A 34 4.44 12.63 -10.00
N LEU A 35 5.00 11.63 -10.66
CA LEU A 35 6.42 11.34 -10.68
C LEU A 35 6.97 11.67 -12.06
N ARG A 36 8.13 12.31 -12.11
CA ARG A 36 8.92 12.29 -13.34
C ARG A 36 9.65 10.95 -13.37
N ALA A 37 9.39 10.14 -14.39
CA ALA A 37 10.13 8.91 -14.54
C ALA A 37 11.46 9.22 -15.23
N ASP A 38 12.53 9.02 -14.49
CA ASP A 38 13.88 9.03 -15.03
C ASP A 38 14.25 7.60 -15.42
N LEU A 39 14.24 7.33 -16.71
CA LEU A 39 14.52 6.00 -17.24
C LEU A 39 16.00 5.63 -17.21
N GLY A 40 16.90 6.57 -16.88
CA GLY A 40 18.34 6.35 -17.00
C GLY A 40 18.80 6.17 -18.46
N VAL A 41 17.95 6.46 -19.45
CA VAL A 41 18.30 6.53 -20.87
C VAL A 41 18.17 7.97 -21.35
N GLU A 42 19.12 8.43 -22.18
CA GLU A 42 19.09 9.78 -22.73
C GLU A 42 17.90 10.02 -23.68
N ARG A 43 17.42 8.95 -24.33
CA ARG A 43 16.34 9.01 -25.32
C ARG A 43 15.60 7.67 -25.39
N ILE A 44 14.27 7.72 -25.43
CA ILE A 44 13.42 6.56 -25.66
C ILE A 44 13.43 6.25 -27.16
N ASP A 45 13.80 5.02 -27.53
CA ASP A 45 13.76 4.54 -28.90
C ASP A 45 12.69 3.45 -29.11
N GLU A 46 12.58 2.93 -30.33
CA GLU A 46 11.55 1.93 -30.64
C GLU A 46 11.79 0.59 -29.95
N ASN A 47 13.05 0.25 -29.70
CA ASN A 47 13.42 -0.96 -28.97
C ASN A 47 12.95 -0.86 -27.52
N TRP A 48 13.11 0.30 -26.90
CA TRP A 48 12.58 0.55 -25.56
C TRP A 48 11.06 0.31 -25.50
N TYR A 49 10.29 0.77 -26.50
CA TYR A 49 8.85 0.51 -26.54
C TYR A 49 8.52 -0.97 -26.78
N GLN A 50 9.30 -1.67 -27.60
CA GLN A 50 9.14 -3.12 -27.81
C GLN A 50 9.42 -3.90 -26.53
N GLU A 51 10.46 -3.53 -25.78
CA GLU A 51 10.77 -4.12 -24.47
C GLU A 51 9.68 -3.79 -23.44
N PHE A 52 9.20 -2.55 -23.43
CA PHE A 52 8.14 -2.08 -22.53
C PHE A 52 6.84 -2.86 -22.68
N TYR A 53 6.34 -2.95 -23.91
CA TYR A 53 5.07 -3.60 -24.18
C TYR A 53 5.23 -5.13 -24.37
N GLY A 54 6.46 -5.62 -24.57
CA GLY A 54 6.76 -7.05 -24.77
C GLY A 54 5.88 -7.66 -25.87
N ASP A 55 5.28 -8.82 -25.58
CA ASP A 55 4.37 -9.52 -26.49
C ASP A 55 3.09 -8.73 -26.83
N THR A 56 2.78 -7.66 -26.08
CA THR A 56 1.65 -6.77 -26.34
C THR A 56 2.04 -5.55 -27.16
N TYR A 57 3.30 -5.44 -27.58
CA TYR A 57 3.75 -4.36 -28.46
C TYR A 57 2.96 -4.37 -29.76
N TYR A 58 2.36 -3.22 -30.08
CA TYR A 58 1.56 -3.05 -31.28
C TYR A 58 2.06 -1.87 -32.10
N GLY A 59 2.07 -2.04 -33.41
CA GLY A 59 2.26 -0.92 -34.32
C GLY A 59 1.02 -0.05 -34.38
N LEU A 60 1.22 1.25 -34.45
CA LEU A 60 0.13 2.17 -34.72
C LEU A 60 0.00 2.38 -36.21
N TYR A 61 -1.17 2.03 -36.75
CA TYR A 61 -1.52 2.32 -38.13
C TYR A 61 -2.45 3.53 -38.09
N PHE A 62 -1.99 4.64 -38.67
CA PHE A 62 -2.88 5.77 -38.94
C PHE A 62 -3.71 5.46 -40.19
N SER A 63 -4.49 6.41 -40.70
CA SER A 63 -5.25 6.24 -41.95
C SER A 63 -4.36 5.95 -43.19
N THR A 64 -3.05 5.92 -43.02
CA THR A 64 -2.04 5.47 -43.97
C THR A 64 -1.72 3.99 -43.77
N ALA A 65 -1.41 3.26 -44.85
CA ALA A 65 -1.00 1.85 -44.76
C ALA A 65 0.32 1.64 -44.01
N ASP A 66 1.08 2.72 -43.79
CA ASP A 66 2.36 2.70 -43.11
C ASP A 66 2.19 2.64 -41.59
N LYS A 67 2.94 1.71 -40.98
CA LYS A 67 3.11 1.60 -39.53
C LYS A 67 3.90 2.81 -39.04
N ALA A 68 3.35 3.54 -38.08
CA ALA A 68 4.08 4.56 -37.33
C ALA A 68 4.80 3.93 -36.15
N ASP A 69 6.05 4.36 -35.95
CA ASP A 69 6.85 3.99 -34.79
C ASP A 69 6.25 4.58 -33.52
N MET A 70 6.31 3.83 -32.42
CA MET A 70 5.86 4.29 -31.12
C MET A 70 6.63 5.52 -30.66
N VAL A 71 7.90 5.67 -31.02
CA VAL A 71 8.67 6.90 -30.74
C VAL A 71 8.06 8.12 -31.42
N GLN A 72 7.62 8.01 -32.67
CA GLN A 72 7.00 9.13 -33.40
C GLN A 72 5.66 9.53 -32.78
N VAL A 73 4.99 8.54 -32.19
CA VAL A 73 3.67 8.66 -31.60
C VAL A 73 3.77 9.20 -30.18
N LYS A 74 4.58 8.57 -29.33
CA LYS A 74 4.65 8.76 -27.88
C LYS A 74 5.74 9.75 -27.46
N GLY A 75 6.64 10.08 -28.37
CA GLY A 75 7.83 10.88 -28.12
C GLY A 75 9.02 10.02 -27.67
N ASP A 76 10.15 10.69 -27.58
CA ASP A 76 11.46 10.12 -27.24
C ASP A 76 12.04 10.69 -25.93
N GLY A 77 11.28 11.54 -25.24
CA GLY A 77 11.69 12.27 -24.06
C GLY A 77 11.15 11.69 -22.74
N SER A 78 11.49 12.34 -21.62
CA SER A 78 11.02 11.93 -20.30
C SER A 78 9.50 12.04 -20.18
N PHE A 79 8.86 11.07 -19.51
CA PHE A 79 7.45 11.10 -19.21
C PHE A 79 7.18 11.41 -17.73
N HIS A 80 5.98 11.93 -17.49
CA HIS A 80 5.43 12.08 -16.16
C HIS A 80 4.41 10.96 -15.95
N VAL A 81 4.48 10.28 -14.80
CA VAL A 81 3.55 9.23 -14.40
C VAL A 81 2.65 9.80 -13.33
N ALA A 82 1.36 9.90 -13.62
CA ALA A 82 0.35 10.18 -12.62
C ALA A 82 -0.16 8.87 -12.05
N LEU A 83 0.05 8.67 -10.74
CA LEU A 83 -0.47 7.53 -10.02
C LEU A 83 -1.84 7.88 -9.45
N VAL A 84 -2.85 7.12 -9.86
CA VAL A 84 -4.26 7.39 -9.54
C VAL A 84 -4.89 6.17 -8.88
N GLU A 85 -5.60 6.37 -7.77
CA GLU A 85 -6.46 5.35 -7.18
C GLU A 85 -7.90 5.56 -7.64
N ASP A 86 -8.48 4.54 -8.26
CA ASP A 86 -9.92 4.48 -8.48
C ASP A 86 -10.60 3.94 -7.21
N LEU A 87 -11.35 4.79 -6.53
CA LEU A 87 -12.04 4.50 -5.28
C LEU A 87 -13.28 3.62 -5.50
N CYS A 88 -13.85 3.64 -6.71
CA CYS A 88 -15.08 2.93 -7.05
C CYS A 88 -14.91 2.17 -8.39
N PRO A 89 -13.99 1.20 -8.48
CA PRO A 89 -13.61 0.61 -9.74
C PRO A 89 -14.76 -0.15 -10.39
N LYS A 90 -15.07 0.21 -11.64
CA LYS A 90 -16.07 -0.45 -12.48
C LYS A 90 -15.34 -1.21 -13.57
N TYR A 91 -15.66 -2.49 -13.71
CA TYR A 91 -15.01 -3.37 -14.67
C TYR A 91 -15.97 -3.82 -15.76
N ALA A 92 -15.54 -3.74 -17.02
CA ALA A 92 -16.23 -4.30 -18.17
C ALA A 92 -15.31 -5.29 -18.90
N PHE A 93 -15.87 -6.39 -19.38
CA PHE A 93 -15.11 -7.35 -20.19
C PHE A 93 -15.12 -6.91 -21.64
N ASP A 94 -13.95 -6.59 -22.20
CA ASP A 94 -13.79 -6.34 -23.63
C ASP A 94 -13.68 -7.67 -24.35
N LEU A 95 -14.79 -8.13 -24.94
CA LEU A 95 -14.88 -9.39 -25.69
C LEU A 95 -13.91 -9.43 -26.89
N LYS A 96 -13.56 -8.29 -27.49
CA LYS A 96 -12.66 -8.26 -28.65
C LYS A 96 -11.21 -8.47 -28.25
N ARG A 97 -10.83 -7.94 -27.09
CA ARG A 97 -9.46 -8.02 -26.56
C ARG A 97 -9.27 -9.16 -25.55
N GLY A 98 -10.37 -9.78 -25.09
CA GLY A 98 -10.33 -10.85 -24.10
C GLY A 98 -9.85 -10.40 -22.72
N MET A 99 -10.10 -9.15 -22.34
CA MET A 99 -9.53 -8.55 -21.12
C MET A 99 -10.57 -7.79 -20.29
N LEU A 100 -10.30 -7.70 -18.98
CA LEU A 100 -11.10 -6.94 -18.03
C LEU A 100 -10.57 -5.50 -17.95
N LEU A 101 -11.41 -4.54 -18.33
CA LEU A 101 -11.08 -3.12 -18.41
C LEU A 101 -11.67 -2.36 -17.23
N ASN A 102 -10.87 -1.56 -16.54
CA ASN A 102 -11.39 -0.53 -15.64
C ASN A 102 -12.00 0.60 -16.48
N THR A 103 -13.34 0.72 -16.46
CA THR A 103 -14.09 1.69 -17.27
C THR A 103 -13.88 3.12 -16.83
N ASN A 104 -13.63 3.36 -15.53
CA ASN A 104 -13.37 4.72 -15.03
C ASN A 104 -12.01 5.21 -15.52
N MET A 105 -10.97 4.36 -15.47
CA MET A 105 -9.65 4.67 -16.02
C MET A 105 -9.69 4.84 -17.53
N PHE A 106 -10.50 4.05 -18.23
CA PHE A 106 -10.72 4.24 -19.65
C PHE A 106 -11.36 5.58 -19.98
N ALA A 107 -12.39 5.98 -19.23
CA ALA A 107 -13.03 7.27 -19.44
C ALA A 107 -12.11 8.45 -19.09
N LEU A 108 -11.38 8.37 -17.97
CA LEU A 108 -10.39 9.37 -17.57
C LEU A 108 -9.35 9.59 -18.68
N LYS A 109 -8.84 8.50 -19.28
CA LYS A 109 -7.93 8.59 -20.44
C LYS A 109 -8.54 9.39 -21.59
N ASN A 110 -9.78 9.08 -21.97
CA ASN A 110 -10.43 9.75 -23.09
C ASN A 110 -10.67 11.22 -22.80
N PHE A 111 -11.12 11.54 -21.59
CA PHE A 111 -11.27 12.92 -21.13
C PHE A 111 -9.94 13.69 -21.20
N LEU A 112 -8.86 13.12 -20.66
CA LEU A 112 -7.53 13.74 -20.72
C LEU A 112 -7.05 13.92 -22.16
N ARG A 113 -7.36 13.00 -23.07
CA ARG A 113 -7.06 13.13 -24.50
C ARG A 113 -7.86 14.24 -25.18
N GLU A 114 -9.12 14.44 -24.79
CA GLU A 114 -9.94 15.53 -25.31
C GLU A 114 -9.45 16.90 -24.83
N GLN A 115 -9.02 17.00 -23.56
CA GLN A 115 -8.54 18.24 -22.97
C GLN A 115 -7.11 18.59 -23.40
N SER A 116 -6.31 17.59 -23.77
CA SER A 116 -4.92 17.79 -24.19
C SER A 116 -4.86 18.04 -25.70
N SER A 117 -4.68 19.29 -26.11
CA SER A 117 -4.46 19.63 -27.52
C SER A 117 -3.24 18.87 -28.07
N GLN A 118 -3.43 18.09 -29.15
CA GLN A 118 -2.49 17.52 -30.16
C GLN A 118 -1.03 17.09 -29.81
N TRP A 119 -0.51 17.35 -28.62
CA TRP A 119 0.92 17.33 -28.30
C TRP A 119 1.29 16.30 -27.23
N TYR A 120 0.30 15.54 -26.72
CA TYR A 120 0.52 14.58 -25.65
C TYR A 120 -0.20 13.26 -25.91
N GLN A 121 0.48 12.17 -25.57
CA GLN A 121 -0.11 10.84 -25.60
C GLN A 121 -0.34 10.33 -24.20
N VAL A 122 -1.60 10.35 -23.78
CA VAL A 122 -2.01 9.74 -22.53
C VAL A 122 -1.98 8.22 -22.70
N HIS A 123 -1.01 7.60 -22.03
CA HIS A 123 -1.07 6.19 -21.64
C HIS A 123 -1.78 6.12 -20.30
N THR A 124 -2.75 5.22 -20.19
CA THR A 124 -3.30 4.86 -18.89
C THR A 124 -3.29 3.36 -18.84
N THR A 125 -2.90 2.86 -17.69
CA THR A 125 -3.15 1.50 -17.28
C THR A 125 -4.65 1.26 -17.14
N GLN A 126 -5.22 0.36 -17.92
CA GLN A 126 -6.66 0.05 -17.91
C GLN A 126 -6.94 -1.37 -17.45
N THR A 127 -5.92 -2.23 -17.48
CA THR A 127 -6.01 -3.62 -17.03
C THR A 127 -4.98 -3.92 -15.94
N ARG A 128 -5.20 -5.00 -15.18
CA ARG A 128 -4.22 -5.47 -14.19
C ARG A 128 -2.88 -5.85 -14.83
N GLN A 129 -2.91 -6.45 -16.01
CA GLN A 129 -1.70 -6.87 -16.73
C GLN A 129 -0.87 -5.68 -17.19
N GLU A 130 -1.52 -4.66 -17.77
CA GLU A 130 -0.87 -3.39 -18.07
C GLU A 130 -0.30 -2.76 -16.79
N SER A 131 -1.03 -2.85 -15.67
CA SER A 131 -0.57 -2.27 -14.41
C SER A 131 0.70 -2.93 -13.93
N ASP A 132 0.72 -4.27 -13.94
CA ASP A 132 1.87 -5.04 -13.50
C ASP A 132 3.08 -4.81 -14.43
N ALA A 133 2.85 -4.62 -15.74
CA ALA A 133 3.90 -4.32 -16.73
C ALA A 133 4.44 -2.90 -16.58
N ASP A 134 3.54 -1.89 -16.55
CA ASP A 134 3.85 -0.49 -16.29
C ASP A 134 4.63 -0.37 -14.98
N TYR A 135 4.21 -1.07 -13.92
CA TYR A 135 4.93 -1.04 -12.65
C TYR A 135 6.32 -1.65 -12.72
N THR A 136 6.46 -2.79 -13.40
CA THR A 136 7.75 -3.48 -13.52
C THR A 136 8.75 -2.62 -14.28
N PHE A 137 8.30 -1.99 -15.37
CA PHE A 137 9.20 -1.31 -16.29
C PHE A 137 9.47 0.15 -15.92
N LEU A 138 8.46 0.87 -15.42
CA LEU A 138 8.62 2.29 -15.08
C LEU A 138 9.36 2.51 -13.76
N PHE A 139 9.40 1.50 -12.90
CA PHE A 139 9.77 1.68 -11.50
C PHE A 139 10.65 0.55 -10.96
N ASP A 140 11.41 -0.13 -11.82
CA ASP A 140 12.30 -1.23 -11.41
C ASP A 140 13.24 -0.77 -10.26
N LEU A 141 12.83 -1.12 -9.03
CA LEU A 141 13.44 -0.90 -7.72
C LEU A 141 13.82 0.53 -7.28
N ARG A 142 13.57 1.57 -8.06
CA ARG A 142 13.75 2.96 -7.60
C ARG A 142 12.53 3.80 -7.89
N VAL A 143 11.75 4.01 -6.84
CA VAL A 143 10.89 5.18 -6.77
C VAL A 143 11.44 6.07 -5.66
N ASP A 144 11.35 7.38 -5.88
CA ASP A 144 11.91 8.47 -5.07
C ASP A 144 11.54 8.29 -3.56
N ASN A 145 12.09 9.12 -2.67
CA ASN A 145 11.86 9.01 -1.22
C ASN A 145 10.37 8.95 -0.80
N SER A 146 9.42 9.28 -1.70
CA SER A 146 7.97 9.29 -1.51
C SER A 146 7.22 8.01 -1.90
N VAL A 147 7.73 7.13 -2.76
CA VAL A 147 7.03 5.90 -3.21
C VAL A 147 8.02 4.75 -3.30
N TYR A 148 7.57 3.54 -2.97
CA TYR A 148 8.37 2.33 -3.12
C TYR A 148 7.51 1.23 -3.72
N ILE A 149 8.04 0.57 -4.73
CA ILE A 149 7.42 -0.64 -5.29
C ILE A 149 8.23 -1.82 -4.77
N LEU A 150 7.59 -2.62 -3.92
CA LEU A 150 8.20 -3.86 -3.46
C LEU A 150 8.22 -4.86 -4.63
N SER A 151 9.12 -5.84 -4.57
CA SER A 151 9.28 -6.92 -5.56
C SER A 151 7.99 -7.71 -5.85
N TRP A 152 6.94 -7.51 -5.08
CA TRP A 152 5.60 -8.09 -5.27
C TRP A 152 4.64 -7.21 -6.08
N LYS A 153 5.15 -6.21 -6.80
CA LYS A 153 4.38 -5.36 -7.74
C LYS A 153 3.18 -4.66 -7.08
N ARG A 154 3.35 -4.23 -5.84
CA ARG A 154 2.36 -3.41 -5.11
C ARG A 154 2.99 -2.08 -4.76
N VAL A 155 2.23 -1.01 -4.97
CA VAL A 155 2.66 0.34 -4.64
C VAL A 155 2.50 0.58 -3.16
N PHE A 156 3.59 0.98 -2.53
CA PHE A 156 3.60 1.51 -1.18
C PHE A 156 4.00 2.98 -1.21
N PHE A 157 3.31 3.78 -0.42
CA PHE A 157 3.53 5.22 -0.31
C PHE A 157 4.34 5.49 0.93
N ALA A 158 5.34 6.34 0.84
CA ALA A 158 6.00 6.88 2.01
C ALA A 158 4.96 7.55 2.90
N THR A 159 5.10 7.33 4.20
CA THR A 159 4.22 7.89 5.21
C THR A 159 5.07 8.34 6.38
N ASP A 160 4.54 9.28 7.16
CA ASP A 160 5.21 9.75 8.35
C ASP A 160 5.09 8.73 9.49
N ALA A 161 6.10 8.66 10.35
CA ALA A 161 6.07 7.80 11.53
C ALA A 161 4.87 8.10 12.44
N MET A 162 4.39 9.35 12.49
CA MET A 162 3.21 9.75 13.25
C MET A 162 1.91 9.13 12.71
N GLU A 163 1.79 8.92 11.40
CA GLU A 163 0.62 8.22 10.83
C GLU A 163 0.61 6.76 11.32
N MET A 164 1.77 6.09 11.28
CA MET A 164 1.92 4.74 11.82
C MET A 164 1.61 4.66 13.32
N LEU A 165 2.10 5.61 14.12
CA LEU A 165 1.76 5.69 15.54
C LEU A 165 0.25 5.92 15.76
N GLY A 166 -0.40 6.70 14.90
CA GLY A 166 -1.85 6.86 14.89
C GLY A 166 -2.58 5.52 14.72
N VAL A 167 -2.18 4.72 13.73
CA VAL A 167 -2.75 3.38 13.49
C VAL A 167 -2.51 2.42 14.66
N MET A 168 -1.32 2.47 15.26
CA MET A 168 -1.02 1.70 16.47
C MET A 168 -1.93 2.13 17.62
N MET A 169 -2.12 3.45 17.79
CA MET A 169 -2.96 4.03 18.84
C MET A 169 -4.42 3.60 18.71
N GLN A 170 -4.99 3.57 17.49
CA GLN A 170 -6.35 3.07 17.26
C GLN A 170 -6.56 1.65 17.81
N SER A 171 -5.52 0.81 17.71
CA SER A 171 -5.56 -0.57 18.16
C SER A 171 -5.46 -0.69 19.69
N GLU A 172 -4.82 0.30 20.34
CA GLU A 172 -4.58 0.31 21.79
C GLU A 172 -5.60 1.14 22.57
N TRP A 173 -6.24 2.15 21.98
CA TRP A 173 -7.05 3.14 22.70
C TRP A 173 -8.16 2.51 23.53
N TYR A 174 -8.83 1.49 22.98
CA TYR A 174 -9.90 0.76 23.69
C TYR A 174 -9.46 0.04 24.96
N ARG A 175 -8.15 -0.15 25.17
CA ARG A 175 -7.58 -0.74 26.39
C ARG A 175 -7.30 0.30 27.46
N PHE A 176 -7.25 1.57 27.10
CA PHE A 176 -7.08 2.65 28.04
C PHE A 176 -8.43 3.06 28.62
N LYS A 177 -8.47 3.18 29.94
CA LYS A 177 -9.59 3.78 30.65
C LYS A 177 -9.02 4.87 31.53
N LEU A 178 -9.34 6.12 31.21
CA LEU A 178 -8.94 7.24 32.05
C LEU A 178 -9.93 7.36 33.21
N ASP A 179 -9.41 7.78 34.37
CA ASP A 179 -10.23 8.00 35.56
C ASP A 179 -11.22 9.16 35.40
N VAL A 180 -10.93 10.07 34.45
CA VAL A 180 -11.78 11.22 34.10
C VAL A 180 -12.43 10.95 32.74
N PRO A 181 -13.72 10.55 32.71
CA PRO A 181 -14.43 10.20 31.47
C PRO A 181 -14.48 11.34 30.45
N GLU A 182 -14.55 12.59 30.92
CA GLU A 182 -14.59 13.79 30.08
C GLU A 182 -13.28 13.92 29.28
N ILE A 183 -12.13 13.76 29.93
CA ILE A 183 -10.82 13.78 29.25
C ILE A 183 -10.72 12.60 28.27
N HIS A 184 -11.25 11.42 28.64
CA HIS A 184 -11.27 10.28 27.73
C HIS A 184 -12.11 10.58 26.48
N ALA A 185 -13.29 11.17 26.64
CA ALA A 185 -14.15 11.56 25.54
C ALA A 185 -13.48 12.63 24.66
N ASP A 186 -12.86 13.64 25.26
CA ASP A 186 -12.18 14.73 24.54
C ASP A 186 -11.00 14.24 23.69
N LEU A 187 -10.23 13.27 24.20
CA LEU A 187 -9.07 12.72 23.49
C LEU A 187 -9.44 11.65 22.45
N THR A 188 -10.59 10.99 22.61
CA THR A 188 -10.98 9.85 21.76
C THR A 188 -10.95 10.15 20.26
N PRO A 189 -11.47 11.29 19.75
CA PRO A 189 -11.38 11.62 18.33
C PRO A 189 -9.94 11.58 17.80
N GLY A 190 -8.99 12.25 18.45
CA GLY A 190 -7.59 12.28 18.03
C GLY A 190 -6.82 10.96 18.24
N MET A 191 -7.39 9.99 18.96
CA MET A 191 -6.83 8.64 19.13
C MET A 191 -7.38 7.64 18.09
N LEU A 192 -8.65 7.81 17.69
CA LEU A 192 -9.33 6.90 16.77
C LEU A 192 -9.28 7.37 15.31
N ASP A 193 -9.23 8.67 15.06
CA ASP A 193 -9.10 9.28 13.74
C ASP A 193 -8.00 10.35 13.76
N PRO A 194 -6.73 9.92 13.81
CA PRO A 194 -5.60 10.81 14.10
C PRO A 194 -5.29 11.73 12.92
N ASP A 195 -5.15 13.03 13.18
CA ASP A 195 -4.49 13.94 12.22
C ASP A 195 -2.97 13.85 12.42
N PRO A 196 -2.20 13.29 11.46
CA PRO A 196 -0.75 13.20 11.58
C PRO A 196 -0.06 14.57 11.59
N ALA A 197 -0.71 15.64 11.10
CA ALA A 197 -0.17 16.99 11.14
C ALA A 197 -0.41 17.69 12.50
N SER A 198 -1.30 17.18 13.34
CA SER A 198 -1.62 17.76 14.64
C SER A 198 -0.55 17.44 15.68
N ILE A 199 0.29 18.43 15.99
CA ILE A 199 1.36 18.31 16.99
C ILE A 199 0.79 17.90 18.36
N ASN A 200 -0.32 18.50 18.78
CA ASN A 200 -0.91 18.23 20.08
C ASN A 200 -1.41 16.79 20.20
N GLU A 201 -2.09 16.28 19.16
CA GLU A 201 -2.53 14.89 19.17
C GLU A 201 -1.33 13.94 19.11
N ASN A 202 -0.30 14.25 18.32
CA ASN A 202 0.93 13.46 18.27
C ASN A 202 1.61 13.35 19.63
N ILE A 203 1.67 14.44 20.40
CA ILE A 203 2.22 14.43 21.76
C ILE A 203 1.41 13.48 22.66
N HIS A 204 0.07 13.57 22.62
CA HIS A 204 -0.77 12.69 23.41
C HIS A 204 -0.60 11.22 23.00
N ARG A 205 -0.63 10.91 21.70
CA ARG A 205 -0.42 9.55 21.18
C ARG A 205 0.93 8.98 21.62
N ALA A 206 1.98 9.77 21.48
CA ALA A 206 3.32 9.38 21.93
C ALA A 206 3.38 9.12 23.43
N ALA A 207 2.70 9.94 24.25
CA ALA A 207 2.63 9.73 25.70
C ALA A 207 1.87 8.44 26.05
N PHE A 208 0.72 8.17 25.42
CA PHE A 208 -0.07 6.96 25.65
C PHE A 208 0.69 5.71 25.22
N LEU A 209 1.18 5.66 23.98
CA LEU A 209 1.96 4.52 23.48
C LEU A 209 3.27 4.35 24.25
N GLY A 210 3.90 5.45 24.68
CA GLY A 210 5.06 5.43 25.57
C GLY A 210 4.75 4.89 26.96
N SER A 211 3.50 4.87 27.40
CA SER A 211 3.11 4.25 28.68
C SER A 211 2.81 2.75 28.55
N SER A 212 2.18 2.32 27.46
CA SER A 212 1.73 0.92 27.29
C SER A 212 2.67 0.05 26.44
N ARG A 213 3.40 0.67 25.52
CA ARG A 213 4.18 0.00 24.47
C ARG A 213 5.64 0.46 24.42
N LEU A 214 6.15 1.12 25.47
CA LEU A 214 7.55 1.56 25.54
C LEU A 214 8.56 0.49 25.17
N PRO A 215 8.46 -0.77 25.67
CA PRO A 215 9.44 -1.77 25.29
C PRO A 215 9.48 -1.98 23.78
N LEU A 216 8.31 -2.10 23.14
CA LEU A 216 8.18 -2.31 21.71
C LEU A 216 8.68 -1.10 20.90
N LEU A 217 8.32 0.12 21.31
CA LEU A 217 8.77 1.37 20.69
C LEU A 217 10.27 1.59 20.82
N ALA A 218 10.87 1.20 21.94
CA ALA A 218 12.31 1.33 22.18
C ALA A 218 13.14 0.45 21.23
N HIS A 219 12.55 -0.54 20.56
CA HIS A 219 13.25 -1.34 19.54
C HIS A 219 13.13 -0.75 18.13
N LEU A 220 12.33 0.29 17.92
CA LEU A 220 12.21 0.94 16.64
C LEU A 220 13.48 1.77 16.35
N PRO A 221 14.21 1.49 15.24
CA PRO A 221 15.32 2.33 14.82
C PRO A 221 14.86 3.75 14.48
N THR A 222 15.65 4.75 14.86
CA THR A 222 15.34 6.17 14.56
C THR A 222 15.46 6.51 13.08
N ASP A 223 16.09 5.65 12.28
CA ASP A 223 16.23 5.77 10.83
C ASP A 223 15.20 4.93 10.06
N CYS A 224 14.17 4.43 10.75
CA CYS A 224 13.10 3.67 10.13
C CYS A 224 12.34 4.54 9.13
N ARG A 225 12.28 4.10 7.87
CA ARG A 225 11.44 4.69 6.83
C ARG A 225 10.13 3.94 6.77
N TRP A 226 9.02 4.67 6.72
CA TRP A 226 7.69 4.10 6.77
C TRP A 226 7.00 4.17 5.44
N TYR A 227 6.29 3.10 5.12
CA TYR A 227 5.49 2.97 3.91
C TYR A 227 4.12 2.39 4.21
N LYS A 228 3.10 2.74 3.43
CA LYS A 228 1.74 2.19 3.54
C LYS A 228 1.23 1.69 2.20
N GLY A 229 0.52 0.57 2.20
CA GLY A 229 -0.02 -0.02 0.98
C GLY A 229 -1.01 -1.14 1.26
N LYS A 230 -1.70 -1.59 0.21
CA LYS A 230 -2.63 -2.73 0.30
C LYS A 230 -1.94 -4.02 -0.13
N LEU A 231 -2.04 -5.08 0.67
CA LEU A 231 -1.44 -6.37 0.39
C LEU A 231 -2.47 -7.50 0.49
N GLU A 232 -2.35 -8.50 -0.39
CA GLU A 232 -3.14 -9.73 -0.32
C GLU A 232 -2.78 -10.54 0.93
N LEU A 233 -3.78 -11.12 1.59
CA LEU A 233 -3.62 -11.95 2.78
C LEU A 233 -2.67 -13.12 2.54
N LYS A 234 -2.64 -13.66 1.33
CA LYS A 234 -1.68 -14.67 0.88
C LYS A 234 -0.23 -14.30 1.23
N ARG A 235 0.14 -13.02 1.08
CA ARG A 235 1.50 -12.53 1.38
C ARG A 235 1.70 -12.26 2.85
N VAL A 236 0.68 -11.75 3.53
CA VAL A 236 0.73 -11.52 4.99
C VAL A 236 0.94 -12.85 5.74
N ARG A 237 0.45 -13.98 5.19
CA ARG A 237 0.71 -15.33 5.72
C ARG A 237 2.20 -15.68 5.81
N GLU A 238 3.03 -15.11 4.93
CA GLU A 238 4.49 -15.32 4.89
C GLU A 238 5.24 -14.47 5.94
N PHE A 239 4.56 -13.54 6.61
CA PHE A 239 5.20 -12.66 7.60
C PHE A 239 5.41 -13.37 8.92
N HIS A 240 6.54 -13.06 9.56
CA HIS A 240 6.87 -13.56 10.88
C HIS A 240 5.99 -12.91 11.95
N VAL A 241 5.57 -13.70 12.90
CA VAL A 241 4.87 -13.24 14.10
C VAL A 241 5.89 -12.69 15.10
N LEU A 242 5.66 -11.47 15.60
CA LEU A 242 6.50 -10.95 16.69
C LEU A 242 6.30 -11.75 17.97
N LYS A 243 7.40 -12.23 18.53
CA LYS A 243 7.40 -13.10 19.71
C LYS A 243 7.13 -12.31 20.99
N GLU A 244 5.86 -12.21 21.38
CA GLU A 244 5.50 -11.72 22.71
C GLU A 244 5.71 -12.81 23.79
N ASN A 245 6.06 -12.40 25.02
CA ASN A 245 6.32 -13.32 26.13
C ASN A 245 5.12 -14.25 26.45
N SER A 246 3.91 -13.76 26.21
CA SER A 246 2.65 -14.50 26.39
C SER A 246 2.49 -15.68 25.44
N TRP A 247 3.26 -15.75 24.34
CA TRP A 247 3.12 -16.76 23.28
C TRP A 247 4.27 -17.76 23.25
N ARG A 248 5.31 -17.54 24.07
CA ARG A 248 6.60 -18.26 24.01
C ARG A 248 6.52 -19.79 24.03
N GLN A 249 5.48 -20.35 24.63
CA GLN A 249 5.30 -21.81 24.72
C GLN A 249 4.45 -22.40 23.59
N GLN A 250 3.81 -21.56 22.76
CA GLN A 250 2.78 -22.00 21.82
C GLN A 250 3.25 -21.97 20.36
N LEU A 251 4.16 -21.06 20.01
CA LEU A 251 4.71 -20.96 18.65
C LEU A 251 6.24 -21.14 18.66
N PRO A 252 6.80 -21.93 17.73
CA PRO A 252 8.23 -21.96 17.47
C PRO A 252 8.82 -20.56 17.24
N SER A 253 10.13 -20.41 17.51
CA SER A 253 10.83 -19.18 17.15
C SER A 253 10.72 -18.93 15.65
N CYS A 254 10.45 -17.67 15.26
CA CYS A 254 10.28 -17.28 13.87
C CYS A 254 9.18 -18.04 13.12
N SER A 255 8.07 -18.32 13.82
CA SER A 255 6.85 -18.77 13.16
C SER A 255 6.29 -17.67 12.28
N THR A 256 5.86 -18.04 11.09
CA THR A 256 5.03 -17.22 10.21
C THR A 256 3.58 -17.19 10.68
N VAL A 257 2.77 -16.31 10.10
CA VAL A 257 1.32 -16.34 10.28
C VAL A 257 0.75 -17.68 9.81
N GLU A 258 1.25 -18.25 8.71
CA GLU A 258 0.84 -19.57 8.22
C GLU A 258 1.14 -20.68 9.25
N ASP A 259 2.32 -20.67 9.84
CA ASP A 259 2.68 -21.64 10.89
C ASP A 259 1.72 -21.53 12.09
N ALA A 260 1.41 -20.31 12.50
CA ALA A 260 0.47 -20.06 13.59
C ALA A 260 -0.94 -20.55 13.25
N VAL A 261 -1.40 -20.38 12.01
CA VAL A 261 -2.68 -20.91 11.52
C VAL A 261 -2.69 -22.44 11.63
N ILE A 262 -1.67 -23.12 11.11
CA ILE A 262 -1.57 -24.59 11.13
C ILE A 262 -1.58 -25.13 12.58
N ILE A 263 -0.83 -24.49 13.49
CA ILE A 263 -0.77 -24.89 14.90
C ILE A 263 -2.12 -24.66 15.58
N LEU A 264 -2.75 -23.51 15.37
CA LEU A 264 -4.03 -23.18 16.00
C LEU A 264 -5.20 -24.00 15.44
N SER A 265 -5.14 -24.44 14.19
CA SER A 265 -6.13 -25.33 13.58
C SER A 265 -5.97 -26.80 13.99
N SER A 266 -4.78 -27.24 14.39
CA SER A 266 -4.51 -28.67 14.65
C SER A 266 -4.76 -29.11 16.10
N GLN A 267 -4.81 -28.20 17.07
CA GLN A 267 -4.92 -28.54 18.50
C GLN A 267 -6.36 -28.69 19.01
N ASP A 268 -7.25 -29.41 18.34
CA ASP A 268 -8.61 -29.67 18.87
C ASP A 268 -8.52 -30.60 20.11
N GLY A 269 -8.47 -30.02 21.31
CA GLY A 269 -8.55 -30.77 22.58
C GLY A 269 -7.55 -30.38 23.69
N VAL A 270 -6.58 -29.49 23.43
CA VAL A 270 -5.67 -28.97 24.47
C VAL A 270 -6.24 -27.73 25.12
N GLU A 271 -5.97 -27.57 26.43
CA GLU A 271 -6.36 -26.45 27.30
C GLU A 271 -6.36 -25.10 26.56
N GLU A 272 -7.47 -24.36 26.68
CA GLU A 272 -7.75 -23.20 25.83
C GLU A 272 -6.79 -22.05 26.14
N SER A 273 -5.75 -21.92 25.32
CA SER A 273 -4.72 -20.91 25.54
C SER A 273 -5.26 -19.48 25.35
N SER A 274 -4.68 -18.50 26.06
CA SER A 274 -5.06 -17.08 25.94
C SER A 274 -4.96 -16.55 24.51
N LEU A 275 -3.97 -17.02 23.74
CA LEU A 275 -3.80 -16.71 22.31
C LEU A 275 -4.99 -17.21 21.49
N ARG A 276 -5.34 -18.50 21.63
CA ARG A 276 -6.44 -19.12 20.89
C ARG A 276 -7.77 -18.46 21.21
N ASN A 277 -8.02 -18.16 22.50
CA ASN A 277 -9.21 -17.44 22.93
C ASN A 277 -9.32 -16.07 22.27
N HIS A 278 -8.22 -15.32 22.25
CA HIS A 278 -8.24 -13.99 21.64
C HIS A 278 -8.42 -14.06 20.12
N VAL A 279 -7.75 -15.00 19.44
CA VAL A 279 -7.93 -15.23 17.99
C VAL A 279 -9.38 -15.62 17.70
N ARG A 280 -9.99 -16.55 18.45
CA ARG A 280 -11.41 -16.94 18.28
C ARG A 280 -12.36 -15.75 18.45
N GLN A 281 -12.15 -14.92 19.47
CA GLN A 281 -12.95 -13.70 19.66
C GLN A 281 -12.86 -12.76 18.45
N LEU A 282 -11.66 -12.61 17.87
CA LEU A 282 -11.46 -11.83 16.65
C LEU A 282 -12.13 -12.47 15.43
N GLN A 283 -12.07 -13.80 15.27
CA GLN A 283 -12.76 -14.51 14.19
C GLN A 283 -14.27 -14.24 14.21
N HIS A 284 -14.90 -14.26 15.39
CA HIS A 284 -16.33 -13.95 15.55
C HIS A 284 -16.67 -12.49 15.20
N ARG A 285 -15.69 -11.59 15.25
CA ARG A 285 -15.87 -10.15 15.01
C ARG A 285 -15.11 -9.66 13.78
N VAL A 286 -14.76 -10.55 12.85
CA VAL A 286 -13.87 -10.23 11.72
C VAL A 286 -14.34 -9.01 10.92
N LYS A 287 -15.66 -8.86 10.70
CA LYS A 287 -16.23 -7.72 9.98
C LYS A 287 -16.17 -6.38 10.73
N HIS A 288 -15.80 -6.37 12.00
CA HIS A 288 -15.95 -5.24 12.91
C HIS A 288 -14.62 -4.74 13.48
N PHE A 289 -13.47 -5.26 13.04
CA PHE A 289 -12.16 -4.76 13.46
C PHE A 289 -11.35 -4.26 12.26
N ASN A 290 -10.42 -3.36 12.54
CA ASN A 290 -9.53 -2.78 11.53
C ASN A 290 -8.58 -3.85 10.95
N HIS A 291 -8.64 -4.11 9.63
CA HIS A 291 -7.77 -5.04 8.89
C HIS A 291 -6.40 -4.43 8.55
N THR A 292 -5.82 -3.68 9.49
CA THR A 292 -4.49 -3.08 9.34
C THR A 292 -3.47 -3.86 10.14
N VAL A 293 -2.29 -4.06 9.56
CA VAL A 293 -1.11 -4.63 10.24
C VAL A 293 0.09 -3.72 10.07
N ILE A 294 0.94 -3.65 11.09
CA ILE A 294 2.20 -2.90 11.05
C ILE A 294 3.31 -3.94 11.06
N VAL A 295 4.23 -3.85 10.11
CA VAL A 295 5.33 -4.79 9.93
C VAL A 295 6.65 -4.04 9.83
N VAL A 296 7.74 -4.71 10.16
CA VAL A 296 9.09 -4.17 10.07
C VAL A 296 10.03 -5.16 9.38
N GLY A 297 11.03 -4.65 8.69
CA GLY A 297 12.02 -5.46 7.98
C GLY A 297 13.33 -4.73 7.73
N ALA A 298 14.41 -5.49 7.55
CA ALA A 298 15.73 -4.91 7.28
C ALA A 298 15.85 -4.32 5.87
N SER A 299 15.03 -4.80 4.94
CA SER A 299 15.00 -4.38 3.55
C SER A 299 13.59 -4.46 2.98
N VAL A 300 13.38 -3.78 1.86
CA VAL A 300 12.12 -3.84 1.09
C VAL A 300 11.79 -5.25 0.56
N ASN A 301 12.75 -6.16 0.53
CA ASN A 301 12.54 -7.54 0.09
C ASN A 301 12.17 -8.48 1.24
N GLY A 302 12.05 -7.97 2.46
CA GLY A 302 11.85 -8.77 3.66
C GLY A 302 13.13 -9.48 4.13
N PRO A 303 13.00 -10.50 4.99
CA PRO A 303 11.74 -10.96 5.60
C PRO A 303 11.10 -9.87 6.47
N PHE A 304 9.77 -9.95 6.63
CA PHE A 304 9.01 -9.02 7.46
C PHE A 304 8.55 -9.69 8.75
N THR A 305 8.56 -8.92 9.84
CA THR A 305 7.99 -9.31 11.14
C THR A 305 6.83 -8.38 11.47
N ILE A 306 5.67 -8.93 11.84
CA ILE A 306 4.50 -8.16 12.25
C ILE A 306 4.78 -7.52 13.61
N TRP A 307 4.99 -6.21 13.60
CA TRP A 307 5.28 -5.42 14.79
C TRP A 307 4.01 -5.09 15.58
N ASP A 308 2.89 -4.86 14.90
CA ASP A 308 1.56 -4.76 15.51
C ASP A 308 0.49 -5.48 14.66
N GLY A 309 -0.47 -6.11 15.34
CA GLY A 309 -1.58 -6.81 14.70
C GLY A 309 -1.39 -8.31 14.48
N ASN A 310 -0.48 -8.99 15.20
CA ASN A 310 -0.29 -10.44 15.10
C ASN A 310 -1.61 -11.23 15.18
N HIS A 311 -2.43 -10.98 16.20
CA HIS A 311 -3.70 -11.69 16.39
C HIS A 311 -4.69 -11.45 15.26
N ARG A 312 -4.73 -10.22 14.73
CA ARG A 312 -5.58 -9.83 13.60
C ARG A 312 -5.16 -10.56 12.34
N ALA A 313 -3.87 -10.61 12.04
CA ALA A 313 -3.33 -11.31 10.89
C ALA A 313 -3.69 -12.80 10.92
N ILE A 314 -3.51 -13.45 12.07
CA ILE A 314 -3.87 -14.86 12.26
C ILE A 314 -5.38 -15.09 12.13
N ALA A 315 -6.21 -14.26 12.78
CA ALA A 315 -7.67 -14.37 12.69
C ALA A 315 -8.19 -14.16 11.26
N LEU A 316 -7.60 -13.22 10.51
CA LEU A 316 -7.90 -13.00 9.10
C LEU A 316 -7.47 -14.21 8.27
N ALA A 317 -6.25 -14.72 8.45
CA ALA A 317 -5.77 -15.91 7.75
C ALA A 317 -6.67 -17.14 7.97
N LEU A 318 -7.26 -17.29 9.16
CA LEU A 318 -8.21 -18.37 9.46
C LEU A 318 -9.61 -18.20 8.85
N THR A 319 -10.02 -16.99 8.45
CA THR A 319 -11.43 -16.68 8.13
C THR A 319 -11.68 -16.05 6.78
N GLN A 320 -10.67 -15.41 6.19
CA GLN A 320 -10.78 -14.68 4.93
C GLN A 320 -10.04 -15.43 3.80
N PRO A 321 -10.46 -15.25 2.55
CA PRO A 321 -9.76 -15.83 1.41
C PRO A 321 -8.39 -15.17 1.22
N ASP A 322 -7.45 -15.88 0.59
CA ASP A 322 -6.10 -15.41 0.28
C ASP A 322 -6.07 -14.10 -0.54
N SER A 323 -7.10 -13.85 -1.35
CA SER A 323 -7.29 -12.63 -2.13
C SER A 323 -7.78 -11.44 -1.32
N HIS A 324 -8.08 -11.61 -0.03
CA HIS A 324 -8.50 -10.52 0.85
C HIS A 324 -7.40 -9.48 0.98
N MET A 325 -7.75 -8.21 0.86
CA MET A 325 -6.79 -7.10 0.91
C MET A 325 -6.73 -6.51 2.32
N LEU A 326 -5.51 -6.34 2.84
CA LEU A 326 -5.23 -5.70 4.12
C LEU A 326 -4.46 -4.41 3.89
N MET A 327 -4.68 -3.42 4.75
CA MET A 327 -3.77 -2.28 4.83
C MET A 327 -2.51 -2.71 5.60
N VAL A 328 -1.34 -2.39 5.07
CA VAL A 328 -0.05 -2.76 5.66
C VAL A 328 0.81 -1.51 5.77
N TYR A 329 1.29 -1.23 6.98
CA TYR A 329 2.35 -0.27 7.22
C TYR A 329 3.67 -1.01 7.36
N ILE A 330 4.70 -0.60 6.63
CA ILE A 330 6.01 -1.26 6.57
C ILE A 330 7.08 -0.29 7.04
N GLY A 331 7.78 -0.64 8.12
CA GLY A 331 8.97 0.05 8.60
C GLY A 331 10.25 -0.62 8.10
N ILE A 332 11.07 0.11 7.35
CA ILE A 332 12.34 -0.38 6.82
C ILE A 332 13.52 0.30 7.52
N SER A 333 14.42 -0.50 8.08
CA SER A 333 15.73 -0.04 8.54
C SER A 333 16.72 -1.20 8.55
N PRO A 334 17.95 -1.04 8.03
CA PRO A 334 18.98 -2.07 8.09
C PRO A 334 19.32 -2.46 9.54
N LYS A 335 19.01 -1.61 10.52
CA LYS A 335 19.22 -1.90 11.95
C LYS A 335 18.28 -2.96 12.50
N PHE A 336 17.20 -3.33 11.81
CA PHE A 336 16.38 -4.48 12.20
C PHE A 336 17.12 -5.82 12.06
N ALA A 337 18.15 -5.90 11.19
CA ALA A 337 19.04 -7.06 11.11
C ALA A 337 20.13 -7.06 12.20
N SER A 338 20.29 -5.95 12.93
CA SER A 338 21.31 -5.86 13.96
C SER A 338 20.88 -6.64 15.21
N PRO A 339 21.73 -7.50 15.77
CA PRO A 339 21.44 -8.20 17.03
C PRO A 339 21.36 -7.27 18.24
N HIS A 340 21.60 -5.96 18.07
CA HIS A 340 21.51 -4.99 19.14
C HIS A 340 20.09 -4.95 19.73
N ARG A 341 20.01 -5.30 21.02
CA ARG A 341 18.80 -5.30 21.89
C ARG A 341 17.93 -6.57 21.84
N GLY A 342 18.51 -7.75 21.65
CA GLY A 342 17.81 -9.01 21.93
C GLY A 342 16.77 -9.43 20.90
N SER A 343 17.02 -9.08 19.62
CA SER A 343 16.29 -9.46 18.40
C SER A 343 14.89 -10.03 18.62
N PHE A 344 13.90 -9.15 18.75
CA PHE A 344 12.49 -9.55 18.60
C PHE A 344 12.15 -9.94 17.17
N TYR A 345 13.06 -9.67 16.23
CA TYR A 345 12.88 -9.80 14.80
C TYR A 345 13.52 -11.10 14.30
N CYS A 346 12.93 -11.64 13.24
CA CYS A 346 13.44 -12.80 12.55
C CYS A 346 14.28 -12.33 11.36
N PRO A 347 15.60 -12.59 11.36
CA PRO A 347 16.52 -12.15 10.32
C PRO A 347 16.31 -12.88 8.99
#